data_AF-A0A1V4X2N1-F1
#
_entry.id   AF-A0A1V4X2N1-F1
#
_cell.length_a   1.000
_cell.length_b   1.000
_cell.length_c   1.000
_cell.angle_alpha   90.00
_cell.angle_beta   90.00
_cell.angle_gamma   90.00
#
_symmetry.space_group_name_H-M   'P 1'
#
loop_
_entity.id
_entity.type
_entity.pdbx_description
1 polymer ?
#
loop_
_entity_poly.entity_id
_entity_poly.type
_entity_poly.pdbx_seq_one_letter_code
_entity_poly.pdbx_strand_id
1 'polypeptide(L)'
;MQPQRAQPPRPAAGRISLNFDDADVFSVIQTVFGEILKVNYVVDQRVKGRVTFRSVAPVTLDQVLPVMETILRLNGVGVVEESGLYRVVPISDVAKEPAQVRFGREPGKVVIQGKSIIQVVPLLHVHSSETIKLITPFLTTTAVVIDLPNINYIILVDTDSNVKRLLTLISFFDGEQTKQKKPKVSVYNIQNGKAKDVAAILQQVLLSAKPPQAPDASGTTAGRTPFGAGHRRRAGGRYARIADHEDHRR
;
A
#
# COMPACT_ATOMS: atom_id res chain seq x y z
N MET A 1 -14.54 25.38 -49.33
CA MET A 1 -13.83 25.26 -48.04
C MET A 1 -14.22 23.93 -47.41
N GLN A 2 -13.51 22.84 -47.71
CA GLN A 2 -13.65 21.57 -46.96
C GLN A 2 -12.57 21.53 -45.87
N PRO A 3 -12.90 21.15 -44.62
CA PRO A 3 -11.91 21.07 -43.56
C PRO A 3 -11.00 19.86 -43.79
N GLN A 4 -9.70 20.13 -43.88
CA GLN A 4 -8.65 19.12 -44.01
C GLN A 4 -8.60 18.31 -42.71
N ARG A 5 -8.96 17.02 -42.76
CA ARG A 5 -8.79 16.11 -41.63
C ARG A 5 -7.31 16.02 -41.29
N ALA A 6 -6.93 16.47 -40.10
CA ALA A 6 -5.60 16.30 -39.56
C ALA A 6 -5.26 14.80 -39.47
N GLN A 7 -4.24 14.37 -40.20
CA GLN A 7 -3.70 13.02 -40.06
C GLN A 7 -2.97 12.94 -38.71
N PRO A 8 -3.15 11.86 -37.92
CA PRO A 8 -2.39 11.68 -36.69
C PRO A 8 -0.89 11.60 -37.01
N PRO A 9 -0.02 12.16 -36.16
CA PRO A 9 1.42 12.13 -36.37
C PRO A 9 1.89 10.68 -36.46
N ARG A 10 2.66 10.36 -37.51
CA ARG A 10 3.30 9.05 -37.64
C ARG A 10 4.22 8.82 -36.44
N PRO A 11 4.19 7.65 -35.80
CA PRO A 11 5.12 7.35 -34.72
C PRO A 11 6.56 7.50 -35.21
N ALA A 12 7.34 8.35 -34.54
CA ALA A 12 8.78 8.41 -34.73
C ALA A 12 9.39 7.01 -34.55
N ALA A 13 10.43 6.68 -35.33
CA ALA A 13 11.11 5.39 -35.25
C ALA A 13 11.40 5.01 -33.79
N GLY A 14 10.92 3.82 -33.36
CA GLY A 14 11.04 3.35 -31.98
C GLY A 14 9.81 3.58 -31.08
N ARG A 15 8.70 4.13 -31.61
CA ARG A 15 7.43 4.27 -30.90
C ARG A 15 6.39 3.28 -31.42
N ILE A 16 5.92 2.38 -30.56
CA ILE A 16 5.04 1.26 -30.86
C ILE A 16 3.66 1.54 -30.26
N SER A 17 2.61 1.33 -31.04
CA SER A 17 1.24 1.34 -30.54
C SER A 17 0.81 -0.08 -30.24
N LEU A 18 0.33 -0.33 -29.03
CA LEU A 18 -0.11 -1.63 -28.55
C LEU A 18 -1.63 -1.59 -28.38
N ASN A 19 -2.34 -2.42 -29.13
CA ASN A 19 -3.79 -2.56 -29.00
C ASN A 19 -4.18 -4.03 -29.08
N PHE A 20 -4.55 -4.57 -27.92
CA PHE A 20 -5.07 -5.91 -27.72
C PHE A 20 -6.51 -5.77 -27.26
N ASP A 21 -7.44 -6.33 -28.02
CA ASP A 21 -8.86 -6.32 -27.67
C ASP A 21 -9.30 -7.75 -27.46
N ASP A 22 -9.54 -8.10 -26.19
CA ASP A 22 -10.03 -9.42 -25.80
C ASP A 22 -9.15 -10.57 -26.34
N ALA A 23 -7.85 -10.31 -26.41
CA ALA A 23 -6.85 -11.16 -27.05
C ALA A 23 -6.38 -12.26 -26.11
N ASP A 24 -6.05 -13.42 -26.67
CA ASP A 24 -5.45 -14.52 -25.91
C ASP A 24 -4.07 -14.12 -25.37
N VAL A 25 -3.85 -14.34 -24.06
CA VAL A 25 -2.60 -13.98 -23.36
C VAL A 25 -1.36 -14.56 -24.05
N PHE A 26 -1.44 -15.81 -24.50
CA PHE A 26 -0.31 -16.48 -25.13
C PHE A 26 0.05 -15.80 -26.46
N SER A 27 -0.95 -15.43 -27.25
CA SER A 27 -0.78 -14.67 -28.49
C SER A 27 -0.15 -13.30 -28.23
N VAL A 28 -0.58 -12.59 -27.19
CA VAL A 28 0.00 -11.30 -26.79
C VAL A 28 1.47 -11.44 -26.39
N ILE A 29 1.82 -12.48 -25.61
CA ILE A 29 3.20 -12.78 -25.23
C ILE A 29 4.06 -13.02 -26.48
N GLN A 30 3.57 -13.82 -27.43
CA GLN A 30 4.30 -14.12 -28.66
C GLN A 30 4.59 -12.86 -29.48
N THR A 31 3.61 -11.98 -29.65
CA THR A 31 3.81 -10.70 -30.35
C THR A 31 4.82 -9.82 -29.62
N VAL A 32 4.68 -9.66 -28.31
CA VAL A 32 5.55 -8.74 -27.55
C VAL A 32 6.97 -9.27 -27.44
N PHE A 33 7.17 -10.52 -27.00
CA PHE A 33 8.50 -11.07 -26.77
C PHE A 33 9.19 -11.51 -28.06
N GLY A 34 8.44 -12.07 -29.01
CA GLY A 34 8.97 -12.59 -30.28
C GLY A 34 9.15 -11.54 -31.36
N GLU A 35 8.13 -10.71 -31.62
CA GLU A 35 8.14 -9.81 -32.77
C GLU A 35 8.67 -8.41 -32.42
N ILE A 36 8.30 -7.91 -31.24
CA ILE A 36 8.64 -6.55 -30.79
C ILE A 36 10.00 -6.52 -30.08
N LEU A 37 10.15 -7.28 -29.00
CA LEU A 37 11.37 -7.31 -28.18
C LEU A 37 12.47 -8.18 -28.80
N LYS A 38 12.08 -9.20 -29.57
CA LYS A 38 13.00 -10.18 -30.21
C LYS A 38 13.95 -10.84 -29.20
N VAL A 39 13.40 -11.29 -28.09
CA VAL A 39 14.13 -11.97 -27.01
C VAL A 39 13.79 -13.45 -26.96
N ASN A 40 14.68 -14.25 -26.37
CA ASN A 40 14.38 -15.66 -26.09
C ASN A 40 13.39 -15.74 -24.93
N TYR A 41 12.32 -16.53 -25.10
CA TYR A 41 11.34 -16.72 -24.04
C TYR A 41 10.76 -18.14 -24.01
N VAL A 42 10.26 -18.55 -22.86
CA VAL A 42 9.51 -19.79 -22.63
C VAL A 42 8.24 -19.45 -21.86
N VAL A 43 7.12 -20.06 -22.25
CA VAL A 43 5.81 -19.87 -21.60
C VAL A 43 5.36 -21.18 -20.97
N ASP A 44 5.01 -21.14 -19.67
CA ASP A 44 4.41 -22.27 -18.96
C ASP A 44 2.98 -22.53 -19.51
N GLN A 45 2.62 -23.80 -19.72
CA GLN A 45 1.33 -24.21 -20.29
C GLN A 45 0.12 -23.82 -19.41
N ARG A 46 0.33 -23.51 -18.13
CA ARG A 46 -0.69 -23.04 -17.20
C ARG A 46 -1.04 -21.57 -17.40
N VAL A 47 -0.22 -20.82 -18.14
CA VAL A 47 -0.50 -19.43 -18.49
C VAL A 47 -1.65 -19.39 -19.49
N LYS A 48 -2.82 -18.97 -19.01
CA LYS A 48 -4.06 -18.87 -19.80
C LYS A 48 -4.83 -17.63 -19.37
N GLY A 49 -5.64 -17.09 -20.27
CA GLY A 49 -6.47 -15.92 -19.99
C GLY A 49 -6.59 -15.01 -21.20
N ARG A 50 -7.31 -13.90 -21.03
CA ARG A 50 -7.50 -12.91 -22.09
C ARG A 50 -7.17 -11.52 -21.57
N VAL A 51 -6.56 -10.71 -22.43
CA VAL A 51 -6.07 -9.37 -22.14
C VAL A 51 -6.74 -8.37 -23.07
N THR A 52 -7.22 -7.29 -22.47
CA THR A 52 -7.61 -6.08 -23.19
C THR A 52 -6.70 -4.94 -22.75
N PHE A 53 -5.96 -4.35 -23.69
CA PHE A 53 -5.07 -3.23 -23.46
C PHE A 53 -5.00 -2.33 -24.70
N ARG A 54 -5.12 -1.02 -24.50
CA ARG A 54 -4.99 -0.03 -25.57
C ARG A 54 -4.07 1.10 -25.13
N SER A 55 -2.98 1.31 -25.86
CA SER A 55 -2.12 2.48 -25.66
C SER A 55 -2.71 3.70 -26.39
N VAL A 56 -3.04 4.76 -25.64
CA VAL A 56 -3.47 6.04 -26.23
C VAL A 56 -2.26 6.83 -26.78
N ALA A 57 -1.14 6.79 -26.06
CA ALA A 57 0.13 7.33 -26.50
C ALA A 57 1.07 6.20 -26.94
N PRO A 58 1.85 6.38 -28.02
CA PRO A 58 2.83 5.39 -28.44
C PRO A 58 3.90 5.13 -27.36
N VAL A 59 4.15 3.85 -27.08
CA VAL A 59 5.10 3.33 -26.10
C VAL A 59 6.47 3.16 -26.76
N THR A 60 7.55 3.60 -26.12
CA THR A 60 8.91 3.40 -26.63
C THR A 60 9.38 1.97 -26.35
N LEU A 61 10.33 1.44 -27.13
CA LEU A 61 10.77 0.05 -27.01
C LEU A 61 11.24 -0.33 -25.59
N ASP A 62 11.93 0.58 -24.90
CA ASP A 62 12.38 0.43 -23.51
C ASP A 62 11.24 0.33 -22.49
N GLN A 63 10.07 0.87 -22.83
CA GLN A 63 8.87 0.86 -21.98
C GLN A 63 7.94 -0.32 -22.26
N VAL A 64 8.14 -1.04 -23.37
CA VAL A 64 7.27 -2.18 -23.76
C VAL A 64 7.29 -3.27 -22.70
N LEU A 65 8.47 -3.68 -22.23
CA LEU A 65 8.59 -4.74 -21.24
C LEU A 65 7.95 -4.36 -19.90
N PRO A 66 8.26 -3.20 -19.26
CA PRO A 66 7.59 -2.77 -18.02
C PRO A 66 6.06 -2.70 -18.12
N VAL A 67 5.54 -2.20 -19.24
CA VAL A 67 4.10 -2.12 -19.48
C VAL A 67 3.51 -3.52 -19.59
N MET A 68 4.15 -4.41 -20.35
CA MET A 68 3.69 -5.78 -20.54
C MET A 68 3.72 -6.58 -19.23
N GLU A 69 4.77 -6.45 -18.42
CA GLU A 69 4.85 -7.07 -17.09
C GLU A 69 3.70 -6.62 -16.19
N THR A 70 3.31 -5.35 -16.27
CA THR A 70 2.17 -4.82 -15.50
C THR A 70 0.86 -5.47 -15.96
N ILE A 71 0.63 -5.57 -17.27
CA ILE A 71 -0.57 -6.19 -17.84
C ILE A 71 -0.65 -7.67 -17.48
N LEU A 72 0.45 -8.41 -17.67
CA LEU A 72 0.53 -9.83 -17.34
C LEU A 72 0.27 -10.07 -15.85
N ARG A 73 0.83 -9.23 -14.97
CA ARG A 73 0.62 -9.33 -13.52
C ARG A 73 -0.85 -9.21 -13.14
N LEU A 74 -1.60 -8.30 -13.77
CA LEU A 74 -3.04 -8.15 -13.55
C LEU A 74 -3.83 -9.40 -13.95
N ASN A 75 -3.28 -10.22 -14.85
CA ASN A 75 -3.86 -11.47 -15.31
C ASN A 75 -3.30 -12.70 -14.57
N GLY A 76 -2.59 -12.51 -13.46
CA GLY A 76 -2.02 -13.60 -12.67
C GLY A 76 -0.83 -14.28 -13.36
N VAL A 77 -0.16 -13.58 -14.27
CA VAL A 77 1.02 -14.07 -15.00
C VAL A 77 2.24 -13.25 -14.60
N GLY A 78 3.33 -13.93 -14.29
CA GLY A 78 4.63 -13.33 -13.99
C GLY A 78 5.63 -13.54 -15.11
N VAL A 79 6.57 -12.60 -15.22
CA VAL A 79 7.73 -12.70 -16.11
C VAL A 79 8.97 -12.72 -15.23
N VAL A 80 9.87 -13.67 -15.48
CA VAL A 80 11.15 -13.78 -14.81
C VAL A 80 12.24 -13.83 -15.87
N GLU A 81 13.27 -13.01 -15.72
CA GLU A 81 14.43 -13.02 -16.63
C GLU A 81 15.60 -13.73 -15.95
N GLU A 82 16.15 -14.74 -16.62
CA GLU A 82 17.32 -15.48 -16.19
C GLU A 82 18.33 -15.56 -17.33
N SER A 83 19.48 -14.89 -17.19
CA SER A 83 20.57 -14.94 -18.18
C SER A 83 20.15 -14.62 -19.63
N GLY A 84 19.20 -13.69 -19.81
CA GLY A 84 18.66 -13.30 -21.12
C GLY A 84 17.57 -14.20 -21.69
N LEU A 85 17.12 -15.22 -20.93
CA LEU A 85 15.92 -16.00 -21.20
C LEU A 85 14.76 -15.49 -20.34
N TYR A 86 13.64 -15.15 -20.97
CA TYR A 86 12.42 -14.73 -20.30
C TYR A 86 11.49 -15.91 -20.06
N ARG A 87 11.15 -16.18 -18.81
CA ARG A 87 10.24 -17.25 -18.41
C ARG A 87 8.91 -16.62 -17.99
N VAL A 88 7.84 -17.00 -18.68
CA VAL A 88 6.48 -16.54 -18.39
C VAL A 88 5.75 -17.65 -17.65
N VAL A 89 5.43 -17.41 -16.38
CA VAL A 89 4.92 -18.41 -15.43
C VAL A 89 3.69 -17.89 -14.70
N PRO A 90 2.87 -18.76 -14.07
CA PRO A 90 1.85 -18.28 -13.13
C PRO A 90 2.46 -17.43 -12.02
N ILE A 91 1.80 -16.33 -11.64
CA ILE A 91 2.34 -15.36 -10.68
C ILE A 91 2.73 -15.99 -9.34
N SER A 92 2.03 -17.06 -8.93
CA SER A 92 2.29 -17.80 -7.69
C SER A 92 3.66 -18.49 -7.64
N ASP A 93 4.26 -18.75 -8.80
CA ASP A 93 5.56 -19.44 -8.89
C ASP A 93 6.73 -18.45 -9.00
N VAL A 94 6.47 -17.16 -9.23
CA VAL A 94 7.52 -16.12 -9.35
C VAL A 94 8.41 -16.04 -8.11
N ALA A 95 7.84 -16.19 -6.91
CA ALA A 95 8.60 -16.12 -5.66
C ALA A 95 9.56 -17.31 -5.46
N LYS A 96 9.38 -18.40 -6.22
CA LYS A 96 10.23 -19.60 -6.18
C LYS A 96 11.36 -19.53 -7.20
N GLU A 97 11.33 -18.56 -8.10
CA GLU A 97 12.34 -18.39 -9.12
C GLU A 97 13.61 -17.71 -8.57
N PRO A 98 14.79 -17.95 -9.18
CA PRO A 98 16.03 -17.32 -8.75
C PRO A 98 15.92 -15.79 -8.75
N ALA A 99 15.96 -15.20 -7.56
CA ALA A 99 15.88 -13.75 -7.38
C ALA A 99 17.20 -13.20 -6.85
N GLN A 100 17.57 -11.99 -7.28
CA GLN A 100 18.79 -11.34 -6.79
C GLN A 100 18.66 -11.08 -5.29
N VAL A 101 19.63 -11.60 -4.52
CA VAL A 101 19.73 -11.34 -3.08
C VAL A 101 20.48 -10.04 -2.85
N ARG A 102 19.89 -9.18 -2.02
CA ARG A 102 20.43 -7.87 -1.67
C ARG A 102 20.43 -7.69 -0.16
N PHE A 103 21.43 -6.99 0.34
CA PHE A 103 21.55 -6.66 1.76
C PHE A 103 21.47 -5.15 1.96
N GLY A 104 20.78 -4.72 3.01
CA GLY A 104 20.72 -3.32 3.42
C GLY A 104 19.30 -2.80 3.57
N ARG A 105 19.20 -1.51 3.90
CA ARG A 105 17.93 -0.86 4.25
C ARG A 105 17.69 0.46 3.52
N GLU A 106 18.59 0.88 2.63
CA GLU A 106 18.45 2.16 1.94
C GLU A 106 17.55 2.03 0.69
N PRO A 107 16.39 2.71 0.65
CA PRO A 107 15.49 2.64 -0.51
C PRO A 107 16.15 3.14 -1.81
N GLY A 108 17.06 4.12 -1.71
CA GLY A 108 17.76 4.72 -2.84
C GLY A 108 18.68 3.75 -3.59
N LYS A 109 19.10 2.65 -2.95
CA LYS A 109 19.91 1.61 -3.62
C LYS A 109 19.05 0.67 -4.46
N VAL A 110 17.73 0.66 -4.32
CA VAL A 110 16.84 -0.21 -5.11
C VAL A 110 16.56 0.43 -6.47
N VAL A 111 17.09 -0.21 -7.52
CA VAL A 111 16.82 0.11 -8.92
C VAL A 111 15.52 -0.59 -9.31
N ILE A 112 14.60 0.14 -9.93
CA ILE A 112 13.31 -0.41 -10.37
C ILE A 112 13.49 -0.93 -11.79
N GLN A 113 13.34 -2.24 -11.96
CA GLN A 113 13.46 -2.99 -13.20
C GLN A 113 12.23 -3.90 -13.45
N GLY A 114 11.23 -3.89 -12.55
CA GLY A 114 10.03 -4.73 -12.65
C GLY A 114 10.19 -6.16 -12.09
N LYS A 115 11.35 -6.46 -11.50
CA LYS A 115 11.76 -7.82 -11.12
C LYS A 115 11.48 -8.12 -9.65
N SER A 116 11.28 -9.39 -9.33
CA SER A 116 11.27 -9.87 -7.94
C SER A 116 12.70 -9.95 -7.40
N ILE A 117 12.89 -9.46 -6.17
CA ILE A 117 14.18 -9.45 -5.48
C ILE A 117 14.03 -9.98 -4.06
N ILE A 118 15.11 -10.50 -3.50
CA ILE A 118 15.21 -10.88 -2.09
C ILE A 118 16.00 -9.79 -1.39
N GLN A 119 15.38 -9.09 -0.44
CA GLN A 119 16.00 -8.01 0.33
C GLN A 119 16.11 -8.42 1.80
N VAL A 120 17.35 -8.51 2.29
CA VAL A 120 17.66 -8.70 3.71
C VAL A 120 17.80 -7.33 4.37
N VAL A 121 16.93 -7.04 5.34
CA VAL A 121 16.78 -5.73 5.97
C VAL A 121 17.17 -5.81 7.45
N PRO A 122 18.28 -5.18 7.87
CA PRO A 122 18.61 -5.04 9.29
C PRO A 122 17.75 -3.94 9.93
N LEU A 123 17.12 -4.24 11.06
CA LEU A 123 16.37 -3.27 11.87
C LEU A 123 17.20 -2.79 13.06
N LEU A 124 17.05 -1.52 13.40
CA LEU A 124 17.92 -0.82 14.36
C LEU A 124 17.25 -0.56 15.71
N HIS A 125 15.95 -0.29 15.71
CA HIS A 125 15.23 0.23 16.89
C HIS A 125 13.96 -0.58 17.22
N VAL A 126 13.21 -0.99 16.21
CA VAL A 126 11.96 -1.75 16.35
C VAL A 126 12.26 -3.24 16.17
N HIS A 127 11.57 -4.08 16.95
CA HIS A 127 11.66 -5.52 16.79
C HIS A 127 11.06 -5.97 15.45
N SER A 128 11.72 -6.92 14.80
CA SER A 128 11.32 -7.48 13.51
C SER A 128 9.87 -7.95 13.47
N SER A 129 9.42 -8.66 14.51
CA SER A 129 8.02 -9.11 14.63
C SER A 129 7.01 -7.96 14.66
N GLU A 130 7.36 -6.81 15.23
CA GLU A 130 6.49 -5.62 15.27
C GLU A 130 6.53 -4.86 13.95
N THR A 131 7.70 -4.72 13.34
CA THR A 131 7.83 -4.14 11.99
C THR A 131 7.04 -4.94 10.96
N ILE A 132 7.07 -6.28 11.02
CA ILE A 132 6.28 -7.14 10.12
C ILE A 132 4.81 -6.78 10.21
N LYS A 133 4.22 -6.67 11.41
CA LYS A 133 2.80 -6.29 11.58
C LYS A 133 2.47 -4.95 10.93
N LEU A 134 3.38 -3.98 10.99
CA LEU A 134 3.20 -2.66 10.40
C LEU A 134 3.26 -2.68 8.86
N ILE A 135 4.07 -3.56 8.28
CA ILE A 135 4.27 -3.63 6.82
C ILE A 135 3.37 -4.63 6.12
N THR A 136 2.83 -5.63 6.83
CA THR A 136 1.96 -6.69 6.27
C THR A 136 0.84 -6.17 5.36
N PRO A 137 0.11 -5.07 5.69
CA PRO A 137 -0.95 -4.54 4.84
C PRO A 137 -0.47 -4.02 3.47
N PHE A 138 0.83 -3.82 3.28
CA PHE A 138 1.43 -3.27 2.06
C PHE A 138 2.19 -4.32 1.23
N LEU A 139 2.13 -5.59 1.64
CA LEU A 139 2.71 -6.70 0.89
C LEU A 139 1.88 -7.02 -0.36
N THR A 140 2.53 -7.42 -1.44
CA THR A 140 1.81 -7.97 -2.59
C THR A 140 1.32 -9.39 -2.30
N THR A 141 0.35 -9.88 -3.08
CA THR A 141 -0.20 -11.25 -2.92
C THR A 141 0.86 -12.35 -3.05
N THR A 142 1.96 -12.06 -3.75
CA THR A 142 3.07 -13.00 -3.97
C THR A 142 4.27 -12.73 -3.09
N ALA A 143 4.17 -11.80 -2.14
CA ALA A 143 5.26 -11.45 -1.27
C ALA A 143 5.52 -12.56 -0.24
N VAL A 144 6.79 -12.79 0.07
CA VAL A 144 7.20 -13.64 1.19
C VAL A 144 7.97 -12.79 2.18
N VAL A 145 7.66 -12.94 3.48
CA VAL A 145 8.32 -12.24 4.57
C VAL A 145 8.80 -13.25 5.60
N ILE A 146 10.08 -13.19 5.94
CA ILE A 146 10.69 -14.08 6.96
C ILE A 146 11.22 -13.21 8.09
N ASP A 147 10.82 -13.55 9.31
CA ASP A 147 11.29 -12.94 10.54
C ASP A 147 12.57 -13.63 11.05
N LEU A 148 13.62 -12.85 11.37
CA LEU A 148 14.85 -13.33 12.00
C LEU A 148 15.06 -12.57 13.33
N PRO A 149 14.33 -12.92 14.40
CA PRO A 149 14.27 -12.13 15.63
C PRO A 149 15.60 -12.10 16.40
N ASN A 150 16.39 -13.17 16.33
CA ASN A 150 17.67 -13.28 17.06
C ASN A 150 18.70 -12.23 16.62
N ILE A 151 18.66 -11.84 15.33
CA ILE A 151 19.54 -10.82 14.75
C ILE A 151 18.77 -9.54 14.39
N ASN A 152 17.47 -9.50 14.69
CA ASN A 152 16.53 -8.41 14.38
C ASN A 152 16.46 -8.05 12.89
N TYR A 153 16.47 -9.05 12.01
CA TYR A 153 16.42 -8.85 10.55
C TYR A 153 15.07 -9.29 10.01
N ILE A 154 14.70 -8.75 8.85
CA ILE A 154 13.58 -9.24 8.04
C ILE A 154 14.10 -9.57 6.64
N ILE A 155 13.69 -10.70 6.08
CA ILE A 155 13.87 -11.00 4.66
C ILE A 155 12.56 -10.70 3.94
N LEU A 156 12.61 -9.86 2.91
CA LEU A 156 11.50 -9.52 2.04
C LEU A 156 11.74 -10.12 0.66
N VAL A 157 10.77 -10.86 0.13
CA VAL A 157 10.76 -11.33 -1.25
C VAL A 157 9.55 -10.69 -1.92
N ASP A 158 9.79 -9.71 -2.80
CA ASP A 158 8.74 -9.01 -3.52
C ASP A 158 9.35 -8.31 -4.76
N THR A 159 8.51 -7.68 -5.56
CA THR A 159 8.93 -6.80 -6.66
C THR A 159 9.81 -5.65 -6.15
N ASP A 160 10.81 -5.26 -6.92
CA ASP A 160 11.73 -4.16 -6.61
C ASP A 160 11.02 -2.85 -6.24
N SER A 161 9.95 -2.51 -6.95
CA SER A 161 9.10 -1.35 -6.69
C SER A 161 8.43 -1.43 -5.31
N ASN A 162 7.87 -2.60 -4.95
CA ASN A 162 7.26 -2.77 -3.64
C ASN A 162 8.31 -2.86 -2.53
N VAL A 163 9.42 -3.56 -2.73
CA VAL A 163 10.54 -3.58 -1.77
C VAL A 163 11.03 -2.16 -1.47
N LYS A 164 11.20 -1.32 -2.50
CA LYS A 164 11.58 0.10 -2.30
C LYS A 164 10.57 0.86 -1.45
N ARG A 165 9.27 0.63 -1.69
CA ARG A 165 8.18 1.22 -0.88
C ARG A 165 8.25 0.73 0.57
N LEU A 166 8.39 -0.58 0.79
CA LEU A 166 8.50 -1.18 2.11
C LEU A 166 9.72 -0.67 2.87
N LEU A 167 10.89 -0.58 2.24
CA LEU A 167 12.09 0.02 2.85
C LEU A 167 11.86 1.47 3.27
N THR A 168 11.09 2.23 2.48
CA THR A 168 10.74 3.61 2.82
C THR A 168 9.84 3.65 4.06
N LEU A 169 8.83 2.78 4.14
CA LEU A 169 7.98 2.66 5.34
C LEU A 169 8.77 2.21 6.58
N ILE A 170 9.63 1.22 6.43
CA ILE A 170 10.54 0.76 7.49
C ILE A 170 11.41 1.91 7.98
N SER A 171 11.92 2.77 7.09
CA SER A 171 12.73 3.92 7.49
C SER A 171 11.97 4.93 8.36
N PHE A 172 10.64 5.06 8.18
CA PHE A 172 9.81 5.90 9.03
C PHE A 172 9.52 5.27 10.40
N PHE A 173 9.19 3.98 10.43
CA PHE A 173 8.84 3.30 11.69
C PHE A 173 10.06 2.97 12.55
N ASP A 174 11.15 2.56 11.91
CA ASP A 174 12.42 2.21 12.56
C ASP A 174 13.39 3.41 12.60
N GLY A 175 12.84 4.63 12.50
CA GLY A 175 13.59 5.88 12.57
C GLY A 175 13.92 6.31 13.99
N GLU A 176 14.88 7.23 14.11
CA GLU A 176 15.42 7.77 15.37
C GLU A 176 14.36 8.36 16.32
N GLN A 177 13.19 8.78 15.81
CA GLN A 177 12.09 9.27 16.64
C GLN A 177 11.55 8.20 17.62
N THR A 178 11.78 6.91 17.32
CA THR A 178 11.49 5.79 18.22
C THR A 178 12.43 5.75 19.44
N LYS A 179 13.60 6.43 19.42
CA LYS A 179 14.47 6.57 20.60
C LYS A 179 13.78 7.29 21.77
N GLN A 180 12.78 8.13 21.50
CA GLN A 180 12.12 8.92 22.54
C GLN A 180 11.29 8.05 23.52
N LYS A 181 11.09 6.76 23.23
CA LYS A 181 10.41 5.81 24.11
C LYS A 181 11.35 4.87 24.87
N LYS A 182 12.65 5.15 24.97
CA LYS A 182 13.46 4.45 25.98
C LYS A 182 13.03 4.96 27.36
N PRO A 183 12.57 4.09 28.29
CA PRO A 183 12.31 4.51 29.66
C PRO A 183 13.62 5.08 30.23
N LYS A 184 13.63 6.38 30.48
CA LYS A 184 14.77 7.04 31.12
C LYS A 184 14.75 6.63 32.59
N VAL A 185 15.64 5.71 32.97
CA VAL A 185 15.82 5.33 34.37
C VAL A 185 16.68 6.39 35.05
N SER A 186 16.10 7.11 35.99
CA SER A 186 16.80 8.07 36.85
C SER A 186 16.79 7.55 38.28
N VAL A 187 17.97 7.49 38.90
CA VAL A 187 18.10 7.14 40.32
C VAL A 187 18.15 8.42 41.13
N TYR A 188 17.22 8.58 42.08
CA TYR A 188 17.18 9.72 43.00
C TYR A 188 17.45 9.24 44.41
N ASN A 189 18.54 9.74 45.01
CA ASN A 189 18.86 9.46 46.41
C ASN A 189 18.00 10.33 47.32
N ILE A 190 17.24 9.70 48.22
CA ILE A 190 16.41 10.40 49.19
C ILE A 190 17.30 10.86 50.35
N GLN A 191 17.43 12.17 50.53
CA GLN A 191 18.24 12.76 51.60
C GLN A 191 17.49 12.78 52.95
N ASN A 192 16.17 12.98 52.91
CA ASN A 192 15.32 13.08 54.09
C ASN A 192 14.06 12.22 53.87
N GLY A 193 13.95 11.09 54.58
CA GLY A 193 12.77 10.20 54.53
C GLY A 193 13.06 8.79 54.02
N LYS A 194 12.03 7.93 54.01
CA LYS A 194 12.12 6.54 53.54
C LYS A 194 11.75 6.46 52.06
N ALA A 195 12.61 5.85 51.24
CA ALA A 195 12.38 5.68 49.81
C ALA A 195 11.07 4.96 49.47
N LYS A 196 10.65 4.02 50.33
CA LYS A 196 9.40 3.27 50.17
C LYS A 196 8.16 4.16 50.22
N ASP A 197 8.16 5.17 51.10
CA ASP A 197 7.02 6.06 51.30
C ASP A 197 6.88 7.03 50.12
N VAL A 198 8.01 7.57 49.64
CA VAL A 198 8.06 8.41 48.43
C VAL A 198 7.61 7.64 47.19
N ALA A 199 8.04 6.38 47.05
CA ALA A 199 7.62 5.53 45.94
C ALA A 199 6.11 5.27 45.94
N ALA A 200 5.50 5.03 47.10
CA ALA A 200 4.07 4.81 47.22
C ALA A 200 3.26 6.05 46.79
N ILE A 201 3.70 7.25 47.20
CA ILE A 201 3.06 8.51 46.81
C ILE A 201 3.19 8.74 45.30
N LEU A 202 4.38 8.54 44.72
CA LEU A 202 4.61 8.72 43.29
C LEU A 202 3.78 7.74 42.45
N GLN A 203 3.62 6.48 42.89
CA GLN A 203 2.74 5.52 42.24
C GLN A 203 1.29 5.99 42.29
N GLN A 204 0.83 6.50 43.44
CA GLN A 204 -0.53 7.02 43.58
C GLN A 204 -0.77 8.22 42.66
N VAL A 205 0.15 9.17 42.58
CA VAL A 205 0.06 10.34 41.69
C VAL A 205 0.05 9.91 40.21
N LEU A 206 0.87 8.93 39.82
CA LEU A 206 0.92 8.42 38.45
C LEU A 206 -0.37 7.68 38.06
N LEU A 207 -0.95 6.91 38.98
CA LEU A 207 -2.19 6.16 38.77
C LEU A 207 -3.43 7.07 38.78
N SER A 208 -3.40 8.16 39.54
CA SER A 208 -4.48 9.17 39.58
C SER A 208 -4.45 10.15 38.40
N ALA A 209 -3.35 10.25 37.66
CA ALA A 209 -3.18 11.14 36.50
C ALA A 209 -3.66 10.53 35.17
N LYS A 210 -4.83 9.87 35.15
CA LYS A 210 -5.49 9.44 33.89
C LYS A 210 -6.07 10.67 33.16
N PRO A 211 -5.83 10.89 31.86
CA PRO A 211 -6.40 12.03 31.14
C PRO A 211 -7.95 11.97 31.16
N PRO A 212 -8.65 13.11 31.26
CA PRO A 212 -10.11 13.13 31.12
C PRO A 212 -10.50 12.64 29.73
N GLN A 213 -11.32 11.59 29.69
CA GLN A 213 -12.03 11.18 28.49
C GLN A 213 -13.05 12.28 28.19
N ALA A 214 -12.99 12.85 26.99
CA ALA A 214 -13.89 13.93 26.58
C ALA A 214 -15.36 13.46 26.71
N PRO A 215 -16.23 14.22 27.41
CA PRO A 215 -17.63 13.86 27.52
C PRO A 215 -18.35 14.08 26.18
N ASP A 216 -19.11 13.06 25.77
CA ASP A 216 -20.05 13.13 24.65
C ASP A 216 -21.03 14.29 24.84
N ALA A 217 -21.03 15.23 23.90
CA ALA A 217 -21.99 16.32 23.87
C ALA A 217 -23.30 15.85 23.21
N SER A 218 -24.15 15.16 23.97
CA SER A 218 -25.59 15.08 23.69
C SER A 218 -26.31 16.12 24.53
N GLY A 219 -26.73 17.21 23.89
CA GLY A 219 -27.38 18.34 24.54
C GLY A 219 -28.79 18.03 25.02
N THR A 220 -29.13 18.58 26.19
CA THR A 220 -30.52 18.87 26.59
C THR A 220 -30.55 20.23 27.27
N THR A 221 -30.99 21.24 26.53
CA THR A 221 -31.31 22.57 27.02
C THR A 221 -32.61 22.55 27.81
N ALA A 222 -32.57 22.92 29.09
CA ALA A 222 -33.75 23.22 29.88
C ALA A 222 -33.59 24.58 30.57
N GLY A 223 -34.32 25.57 30.04
CA GLY A 223 -35.08 26.55 30.82
C GLY A 223 -34.33 27.60 31.63
N ARG A 224 -34.23 28.81 31.06
CA ARG A 224 -34.56 30.02 31.83
C ARG A 224 -35.13 31.13 30.94
N THR A 225 -36.16 31.76 31.50
CA THR A 225 -37.26 32.54 30.93
C THR A 225 -36.92 34.02 30.63
N PRO A 226 -37.86 34.79 30.03
CA PRO A 226 -37.55 35.80 29.01
C PRO A 226 -37.64 37.26 29.49
N PHE A 227 -37.13 38.18 28.67
CA PHE A 227 -37.58 39.57 28.63
C PHE A 227 -37.81 40.00 27.18
N GLY A 228 -38.91 40.72 26.97
CA GLY A 228 -39.60 40.85 25.68
C GLY A 228 -39.22 42.05 24.84
N ALA A 229 -39.73 42.06 23.60
CA ALA A 229 -40.49 43.13 22.98
C ALA A 229 -40.89 42.67 21.57
N GLY A 230 -42.17 42.83 21.24
CA GLY A 230 -42.80 42.14 20.11
C GLY A 230 -42.77 42.86 18.78
N HIS A 231 -43.25 42.19 17.73
CA HIS A 231 -44.17 42.77 16.73
C HIS A 231 -44.73 41.70 15.79
N ARG A 232 -46.07 41.62 15.79
CA ARG A 232 -47.01 41.50 14.65
C ARG A 232 -46.81 40.44 13.54
N ARG A 233 -47.87 39.61 13.48
CA ARG A 233 -48.78 39.36 12.34
C ARG A 233 -48.51 38.21 11.33
N ARG A 234 -49.43 37.23 11.45
CA ARG A 234 -50.41 36.70 10.46
C ARG A 234 -50.00 35.67 9.39
N ALA A 235 -50.97 34.77 9.19
CA ALA A 235 -51.27 33.86 8.06
C ALA A 235 -50.43 32.57 8.01
N GLY A 236 -50.96 31.38 7.73
CA GLY A 236 -52.29 30.93 7.34
C GLY A 236 -52.18 29.60 6.56
N GLY A 237 -53.15 28.69 6.71
CA GLY A 237 -53.38 27.51 5.84
C GLY A 237 -52.58 26.25 6.23
N ARG A 238 -53.18 25.12 6.62
CA ARG A 238 -54.12 24.17 5.97
C ARG A 238 -53.42 23.04 5.20
N TYR A 239 -54.04 21.85 5.33
CA TYR A 239 -53.84 20.54 4.68
C TYR A 239 -52.79 19.61 5.32
N ALA A 240 -53.13 18.50 6.00
CA ALA A 240 -53.90 17.30 5.63
C ALA A 240 -53.16 16.35 4.67
N ARG A 241 -52.80 15.14 5.15
CA ARG A 241 -53.14 13.80 4.59
C ARG A 241 -52.26 12.71 5.23
N ILE A 242 -52.83 11.76 5.99
CA ILE A 242 -53.23 10.35 5.70
C ILE A 242 -52.12 9.40 5.20
N ALA A 243 -51.99 8.33 6.00
CA ALA A 243 -51.84 6.90 5.66
C ALA A 243 -50.46 6.26 5.44
N ASP A 244 -50.48 4.96 5.76
CA ASP A 244 -49.58 3.85 5.44
C ASP A 244 -48.38 3.60 6.38
N HIS A 245 -48.10 2.37 6.82
CA HIS A 245 -48.81 1.08 6.78
C HIS A 245 -48.08 0.17 7.79
N GLU A 246 -48.81 -0.61 8.58
CA GLU A 246 -48.25 -1.71 9.36
C GLU A 246 -47.74 -2.82 8.44
N ASP A 247 -46.58 -3.40 8.74
CA ASP A 247 -46.31 -4.81 8.43
C ASP A 247 -45.36 -5.44 9.46
N HIS A 248 -45.88 -6.42 10.20
CA HIS A 248 -45.12 -7.25 11.12
C HIS A 248 -45.72 -8.66 11.15
N ARG A 249 -44.82 -9.63 10.98
CA ARG A 249 -44.94 -11.09 11.18
C ARG A 249 -45.48 -11.90 9.99
N ARG A 250 -44.61 -12.65 9.34
CA ARG A 250 -44.14 -13.98 9.80
C ARG A 250 -42.86 -14.38 9.08
#